data_AF-A0A3S4GHW2-F1
#
_entry.id   AF-A0A3S4GHW2-F1
#
_cell.length_a   1.000
_cell.length_b   1.000
_cell.length_c   1.000
_cell.angle_alpha   90.00
_cell.angle_beta   90.00
_cell.angle_gamma   90.00
#
_symmetry.space_group_name_H-M   'P 1'
#
loop_
_entity.id
_entity.type
_entity.pdbx_description
1 polymer ?
#
loop_
_entity_poly.entity_id
_entity_poly.type
_entity_poly.pdbx_seq_one_letter_code
_entity_poly.pdbx_strand_id
1 'polypeptide(L)' 'MIALGDSSYDNFCGAGRAFDALLQEQGATRVGEMLEIDAMEQPEPEVASCPWVEQWAALLK' A
#
# COMPACT_ATOMS: atom_id res chain seq x y z
N MET A 1 3.46 -3.44 -1.46
CA MET A 1 3.51 -1.97 -1.47
C MET A 1 2.52 -1.45 -0.46
N ILE A 2 2.85 -0.36 0.22
CA ILE A 2 1.99 0.25 1.23
C ILE A 2 1.74 1.70 0.81
N ALA A 3 0.48 2.05 0.64
CA ALA A 3 0.01 3.40 0.35
C ALA A 3 -0.66 3.95 1.60
N LEU A 4 -0.19 5.10 2.07
CA LEU A 4 -0.81 5.83 3.17
C LEU A 4 -1.56 7.01 2.59
N GLY A 5 -2.79 7.20 3.02
CA GLY A 5 -3.64 8.29 2.58
C GLY A 5 -4.64 8.67 3.65
N ASP A 6 -5.44 9.67 3.33
CA ASP A 6 -6.55 10.12 4.14
C ASP A 6 -7.75 10.25 3.20
N SER A 7 -8.82 9.51 3.48
CA SER A 7 -10.00 9.44 2.60
C SER A 7 -10.84 10.73 2.59
N SER A 8 -10.54 11.68 3.49
CA SER A 8 -11.14 13.02 3.43
C SER A 8 -10.62 13.87 2.28
N TYR A 9 -9.50 13.49 1.66
CA TYR A 9 -8.95 14.12 0.46
C TYR A 9 -9.43 13.40 -0.81
N ASP A 10 -9.63 14.17 -1.88
CA ASP A 10 -10.15 13.68 -3.17
C ASP A 10 -9.34 12.53 -3.78
N ASN A 11 -8.03 12.47 -3.52
CA ASN A 11 -7.11 11.48 -4.11
C ASN A 11 -6.52 10.55 -3.04
N PHE A 12 -7.38 9.79 -2.37
CA PHE A 12 -7.00 8.79 -1.39
C PHE A 12 -5.98 7.78 -1.93
N CYS A 13 -4.86 7.62 -1.24
CA CYS A 13 -3.74 6.72 -1.60
C CYS A 13 -3.20 6.89 -3.04
N GLY A 14 -3.44 8.06 -3.66
CA GLY A 14 -3.16 8.26 -5.09
C GLY A 14 -1.69 8.13 -5.48
N ALA A 15 -0.76 8.53 -4.60
CA ALA A 15 0.68 8.37 -4.86
C ALA A 15 1.09 6.89 -4.94
N GLY A 16 0.55 6.04 -4.06
CA GLY A 16 0.80 4.61 -4.07
C GLY A 16 0.25 3.95 -5.33
N ARG A 17 -0.98 4.31 -5.73
CA ARG A 17 -1.60 3.84 -6.98
C ARG A 17 -0.80 4.26 -8.23
N ALA A 18 -0.32 5.50 -8.26
CA ALA A 18 0.50 6.00 -9.36
C ALA A 18 1.85 5.28 -9.45
N PHE A 19 2.51 5.05 -8.30
CA PHE A 19 3.77 4.31 -8.26
C PHE A 19 3.61 2.85 -8.68
N ASP A 20 2.51 2.22 -8.26
CA ASP A 20 2.13 0.88 -8.68
C ASP A 20 1.91 0.77 -10.19
N ALA A 21 1.11 1.67 -10.75
CA ALA A 21 0.86 1.73 -12.18
C ALA A 21 2.18 1.90 -12.96
N LEU A 22 3.05 2.81 -12.52
CA LEU A 22 4.36 3.03 -13.15
C LEU A 22 5.24 1.78 -13.12
N LEU A 23 5.26 1.02 -12.02
CA LEU A 23 5.99 -0.24 -11.96
C LEU A 23 5.43 -1.28 -12.95
N GLN A 24 4.10 -1.39 -13.06
CA GLN A 24 3.46 -2.29 -14.02
C GLN A 24 3.75 -1.88 -15.47
N GLU A 25 3.72 -0.59 -15.78
CA GLU A 25 4.07 -0.04 -17.10
C GLU A 25 5.51 -0.39 -17.51
N GLN A 26 6.44 -0.39 -16.55
CA GLN A 26 7.83 -0.77 -16.77
C GLN A 26 8.07 -2.29 -16.78
N GLY A 27 7.01 -3.10 -16.67
CA GLY A 27 7.06 -4.56 -16.72
C GLY A 27 7.45 -5.24 -15.41
N ALA A 28 7.44 -4.52 -14.28
CA ALA A 28 7.69 -5.13 -12.99
C ALA A 28 6.50 -5.99 -12.54
N THR A 29 6.79 -7.17 -11.97
CA THR A 29 5.75 -8.05 -11.41
C THR A 29 5.47 -7.67 -9.97
N ARG A 30 4.19 -7.43 -9.64
CA ARG A 30 3.77 -7.18 -8.26
C ARG A 30 3.93 -8.45 -7.42
N VAL A 31 4.50 -8.31 -6.22
CA VAL A 31 4.51 -9.37 -5.20
C VAL A 31 3.45 -9.04 -4.17
N GLY A 32 2.37 -9.82 -4.13
CA GLY A 32 1.23 -9.59 -3.25
C GLY A 32 0.38 -8.37 -3.62
N GLU A 33 -0.70 -8.15 -2.87
CA GLU A 33 -1.60 -7.01 -3.07
C GLU A 33 -1.01 -5.71 -2.47
N MET A 34 -1.56 -4.55 -2.86
CA MET A 34 -1.20 -3.28 -2.22
C MET A 34 -2.01 -3.11 -0.92
N LEU A 35 -1.34 -2.66 0.15
CA LEU A 35 -2.01 -2.21 1.37
C LEU A 35 -2.35 -0.72 1.22
N GLU A 36 -3.60 -0.34 1.45
CA GLU A 36 -4.03 1.04 1.59
C GLU A 36 -4.41 1.30 3.04
N ILE A 37 -3.83 2.35 3.64
CA ILE A 37 -4.09 2.74 5.02
C ILE A 37 -4.75 4.11 5.01
N ASP A 38 -5.94 4.19 5.61
CA ASP A 38 -6.65 5.44 5.81
C ASP A 38 -6.36 6.03 7.19
N ALA A 39 -5.73 7.20 7.23
CA ALA A 39 -5.42 7.92 8.46
C ALA A 39 -6.67 8.35 9.24
N MET A 40 -7.84 8.45 8.58
CA MET A 40 -9.10 8.75 9.25
C MET A 40 -9.65 7.57 10.06
N GLU A 41 -9.44 6.34 9.57
CA GLU A 41 -9.89 5.12 10.25
C GLU A 41 -8.81 4.52 11.15
N GLN A 42 -7.55 4.66 10.74
CA GLN A 42 -6.39 4.10 11.41
C GLN A 42 -5.29 5.17 11.59
N PRO A 43 -5.28 5.88 12.73
CA PRO A 43 -4.29 6.91 13.01
C PRO A 43 -2.89 6.35 13.30
N GLU A 44 -2.79 5.06 13.69
CA GLU A 44 -1.54 4.36 13.97
C GLU A 44 -1.22 3.38 12.82
N PRO A 45 -0.50 3.82 11.78
CA PRO A 45 -0.28 3.02 10.57
C PRO A 45 0.51 1.74 10.84
N GLU A 46 1.32 1.66 11.91
CA GLU A 46 2.00 0.43 12.32
C GLU A 46 1.02 -0.71 12.65
N VAL A 47 -0.17 -0.40 13.18
CA VAL A 47 -1.16 -1.41 13.55
C VAL A 47 -1.67 -2.16 12.32
N ALA A 48 -1.77 -1.49 11.17
CA ALA A 48 -2.14 -2.11 9.90
C ALA A 48 -0.93 -2.65 9.13
N SER A 49 0.18 -1.90 9.11
CA SER A 49 1.35 -2.24 8.28
C SER A 49 2.20 -3.37 8.85
N CYS A 50 2.42 -3.45 10.17
CA CYS A 50 3.22 -4.52 10.78
C CYS A 50 2.70 -5.93 10.44
N PRO A 51 1.43 -6.29 10.73
CA PRO A 51 0.94 -7.64 10.40
C PRO A 51 0.89 -7.89 8.89
N TRP A 52 0.66 -6.84 8.09
CA TRP A 52 0.68 -6.96 6.63
C TRP A 52 2.08 -7.26 6.09
N VAL A 53 3.13 -6.60 6.62
CA VAL A 53 4.53 -6.83 6.22
C VAL A 53 4.95 -8.26 6.56
N GLU A 54 4.54 -8.79 7.72
CA GLU A 54 4.82 -10.18 8.10
C GLU A 54 4.20 -11.18 7.10
N GLN A 55 2.94 -10.95 6.69
CA GLN A 55 2.26 -11.78 5.69
C GLN A 55 2.88 -11.64 4.31
N TRP A 56 3.22 -10.41 3.91
CA TRP A 56 3.85 -10.12 2.63
C TRP A 56 5.25 -10.73 2.54
N ALA A 57 6.02 -10.73 3.64
CA ALA A 57 7.34 -11.34 3.69
C ALA A 57 7.31 -12.85 3.39
N ALA A 58 6.21 -13.55 3.72
CA ALA A 58 6.03 -14.96 3.38
C ALA A 58 5.88 -15.22 1.87
N LEU A 59 5.65 -14.18 1.06
CA LEU A 59 5.61 -14.27 -0.41
C LEU A 59 7.01 -14.13 -1.04
N LEU A 60 8.00 -13.66 -0.28
CA LEU A 60 9.38 -13.54 -0.75
C LEU A 60 10.06 -14.91 -0.69
N LYS A 61 10.85 -15.22 -1.72
CA LYS A 61 11.67 -16.42 -1.82
C LYS A 61 13.12 -16.10 -1.51
#